data_AF-A0A9K3KDC6-F1
#
_entry.id   AF-A0A9K3KDC6-F1
#
_cell.length_a   1.000
_cell.length_b   1.000
_cell.length_c   1.000
_cell.angle_alpha   90.00
_cell.angle_beta   90.00
_cell.angle_gamma   90.00
#
_symmetry.space_group_name_H-M   'P 1'
#
loop_
_entity.id
_entity.type
_entity.pdbx_description
1 polymer ?
#
loop_
_entity_poly.entity_id
_entity_poly.type
_entity_poly.pdbx_seq_one_letter_code
_entity_poly.pdbx_strand_id
1 'polypeptide(L)'
;MVAEETKEMWRQLRALNPVGDQGITTIDVPTDGNFETNHCKECTDWTTIDEPKNIEAALLKRNRIHFGQAQGTPPTISPLREKINWSASTYESERILVAGENIDSTMLSAAEKLMLTHFRRTTDLDTITAQITEAEWEGKMKVWNENTSTSPSGMHLGHHKAIIKPFPVPENYDYEDPNKPPLCKDLRNDLVQGQLQLVNYAIKHSYCYNRWSKVATFMIQKEPTPKYTDSESYTSMKPISISSWE
;
A
#
# COMPACT_ATOMS: atom_id res chain seq x y z
N MET A 1 -10.18 35.06 7.18
CA MET A 1 -11.38 35.09 8.05
C MET A 1 -12.50 34.23 7.49
N VAL A 2 -13.28 34.65 6.49
CA VAL A 2 -14.46 33.87 6.01
C VAL A 2 -14.15 32.42 5.60
N ALA A 3 -13.03 32.18 4.90
CA ALA A 3 -12.64 30.82 4.49
C ALA A 3 -12.22 29.92 5.66
N GLU A 4 -11.68 30.51 6.73
CA GLU A 4 -11.19 29.81 7.91
C GLU A 4 -12.36 29.46 8.84
N GLU A 5 -13.26 30.43 9.05
CA GLU A 5 -14.53 30.24 9.75
C GLU A 5 -15.41 29.18 9.07
N THR A 6 -15.47 29.20 7.73
CA THR A 6 -16.21 28.18 6.96
C THR A 6 -15.58 26.79 7.16
N LYS A 7 -14.24 26.69 7.18
CA LYS A 7 -13.51 25.44 7.40
C LYS A 7 -13.74 24.90 8.81
N GLU A 8 -13.77 25.77 9.83
CA GLU A 8 -14.07 25.41 11.21
C GLU A 8 -15.51 24.96 11.41
N MET A 9 -16.47 25.65 10.79
CA MET A 9 -17.87 25.24 10.78
C MET A 9 -18.04 23.82 10.19
N TRP A 10 -17.45 23.54 9.03
CA TRP A 10 -17.51 22.19 8.42
C TRP A 10 -16.77 21.12 9.21
N ARG A 11 -15.77 21.50 10.01
CA ARG A 11 -15.10 20.58 10.94
C ARG A 11 -16.01 20.23 12.12
N GLN A 12 -16.69 21.22 12.70
CA GLN A 12 -17.64 21.01 13.80
C GLN A 12 -18.84 20.17 13.37
N LEU A 13 -19.42 20.46 12.19
CA LEU A 13 -20.53 19.66 11.64
C LEU A 13 -20.15 18.19 11.41
N ARG A 14 -18.93 17.92 10.95
CA ARG A 14 -18.43 16.53 10.80
C ARG A 14 -18.21 15.81 12.13
N ALA A 15 -17.86 16.54 13.19
CA ALA A 15 -17.67 15.97 14.52
C ALA A 15 -19.00 15.63 15.22
N LEU A 16 -20.10 16.27 14.81
CA LEU A 16 -21.45 16.00 15.30
C LEU A 16 -22.11 14.81 14.61
N ASN A 17 -21.61 14.39 13.44
CA ASN A 17 -22.07 13.15 12.83
C ASN A 17 -21.58 12.00 13.70
N PRO A 18 -22.48 11.09 14.15
CA PRO A 18 -22.05 9.88 14.81
C PRO A 18 -21.03 9.19 13.91
N VAL A 19 -19.98 8.64 14.51
CA VAL A 19 -19.01 7.80 13.80
C VAL A 19 -19.80 6.59 13.33
N GLY A 20 -20.38 6.70 12.13
CA GLY A 20 -20.98 5.57 11.43
C GLY A 20 -19.90 4.52 11.32
N ASP A 21 -20.26 3.28 11.64
CA ASP A 21 -19.37 2.14 11.47
C ASP A 21 -18.78 2.22 10.05
N GLN A 22 -17.47 2.46 9.95
CA GLN A 22 -16.79 2.62 8.66
C GLN A 22 -16.54 1.25 8.00
N GLY A 23 -17.08 0.19 8.60
CA GLY A 23 -17.13 -1.14 8.04
C GLY A 23 -18.08 -1.23 6.84
N ILE A 24 -17.77 -2.16 5.95
CA ILE A 24 -18.68 -2.54 4.86
C ILE A 24 -19.82 -3.32 5.50
N THR A 25 -21.01 -2.73 5.49
CA THR A 25 -22.23 -3.36 6.00
C THR A 25 -23.01 -4.09 4.92
N THR A 26 -22.86 -3.66 3.67
CA THR A 26 -23.54 -4.24 2.51
C THR A 26 -22.66 -4.18 1.27
N ILE A 27 -22.80 -5.16 0.37
CA ILE A 27 -22.25 -5.13 -0.98
C ILE A 27 -23.30 -5.58 -1.99
N ASP A 28 -23.25 -5.05 -3.20
CA ASP A 28 -24.04 -5.56 -4.32
C ASP A 28 -23.18 -6.52 -5.16
N VAL A 29 -23.74 -7.68 -5.47
CA VAL A 29 -23.12 -8.69 -6.32
C VAL A 29 -24.04 -9.08 -7.48
N PRO A 30 -23.51 -9.58 -8.60
CA PRO A 30 -24.33 -10.10 -9.70
C PRO A 30 -25.29 -11.19 -9.22
N THR A 31 -26.58 -11.07 -9.55
CA THR A 31 -27.63 -12.02 -9.13
C THR A 31 -27.37 -13.44 -9.66
N ASP A 32 -26.73 -13.57 -10.82
CA ASP A 32 -26.32 -14.85 -11.41
C ASP A 32 -25.12 -15.51 -10.70
N GLY A 33 -24.51 -14.83 -9.73
CA GLY A 33 -23.34 -15.30 -8.99
C GLY A 33 -22.07 -15.42 -9.85
N ASN A 34 -22.09 -14.86 -11.06
CA ASN A 34 -20.98 -14.88 -12.00
C ASN A 34 -20.05 -13.69 -11.76
N PHE A 35 -18.87 -13.99 -11.21
CA PHE A 35 -17.81 -13.00 -10.99
C PHE A 35 -16.75 -13.05 -12.11
N GLU A 36 -16.90 -13.93 -13.10
CA GLU A 36 -15.94 -14.17 -14.20
C GLU A 36 -16.10 -13.17 -15.33
N THR A 37 -17.31 -12.63 -15.52
CA THR A 37 -17.48 -11.52 -16.44
C THR A 37 -16.70 -10.32 -15.91
N ASN A 38 -15.64 -9.94 -16.63
CA ASN A 38 -14.89 -8.68 -16.45
C ASN A 38 -15.78 -7.43 -16.53
N HIS A 39 -17.08 -7.61 -16.75
CA HIS A 39 -18.07 -6.60 -17.00
C HIS A 39 -19.08 -6.57 -15.85
N CYS A 40 -18.63 -6.25 -14.64
CA CYS A 40 -19.52 -5.57 -13.67
C CYS A 40 -20.22 -4.33 -14.29
N LYS A 41 -19.78 -3.88 -15.47
CA LYS A 41 -20.42 -2.84 -16.29
C LYS A 41 -21.60 -3.32 -17.14
N GLU A 42 -21.69 -4.61 -17.43
CA GLU A 42 -22.75 -5.23 -18.26
C GLU A 42 -23.76 -6.02 -17.42
N CYS A 43 -23.46 -6.20 -16.13
CA CYS A 43 -24.39 -6.79 -15.17
C CYS A 43 -25.60 -5.87 -14.98
N THR A 44 -26.77 -6.36 -15.39
CA THR A 44 -28.05 -5.66 -15.27
C THR A 44 -28.77 -5.96 -13.96
N ASP A 45 -28.51 -7.12 -13.36
CA ASP A 45 -29.21 -7.64 -12.18
C ASP A 45 -28.27 -7.80 -11.00
N TRP A 46 -28.58 -7.06 -9.92
CA TRP A 46 -27.77 -6.97 -8.72
C TRP A 46 -28.56 -7.47 -7.50
N THR A 47 -27.87 -8.18 -6.62
CA THR A 47 -28.39 -8.63 -5.32
C THR A 47 -27.54 -8.06 -4.21
N THR A 48 -28.18 -7.40 -3.25
CA THR A 48 -27.52 -6.90 -2.05
C THR A 48 -27.29 -8.03 -1.05
N ILE A 49 -26.06 -8.11 -0.55
CA ILE A 49 -25.64 -8.99 0.53
C ILE A 49 -25.25 -8.12 1.73
N ASP A 50 -25.82 -8.43 2.90
CA ASP A 50 -25.61 -7.73 4.17
C ASP A 50 -24.95 -8.62 5.25
N GLU A 51 -24.99 -9.95 5.11
CA GLU A 51 -24.38 -10.86 6.06
C GLU A 51 -22.83 -10.87 5.92
N PRO A 52 -22.06 -10.56 6.98
CA PRO A 52 -20.60 -10.40 6.90
C PRO A 52 -19.84 -11.60 6.29
N LYS A 53 -20.27 -12.84 6.59
CA LYS A 53 -19.66 -14.05 6.03
C LYS A 53 -19.86 -14.16 4.52
N ASN A 54 -21.03 -13.76 4.03
CA ASN A 54 -21.36 -13.80 2.61
C ASN A 54 -20.64 -12.67 1.86
N ILE A 55 -20.50 -11.49 2.50
CA ILE A 55 -19.67 -10.38 2.02
C ILE A 55 -18.23 -10.86 1.82
N GLU A 56 -17.63 -11.48 2.84
CA GLU A 56 -16.26 -12.01 2.77
C GLU A 56 -16.11 -13.05 1.64
N ALA A 57 -17.01 -14.02 1.56
CA ALA A 57 -16.98 -15.07 0.55
C ALA A 57 -17.07 -14.50 -0.88
N ALA A 58 -17.96 -13.54 -1.11
CA ALA A 58 -18.11 -12.87 -2.39
C ALA A 58 -16.87 -12.06 -2.77
N LEU A 59 -16.29 -11.29 -1.83
CA LEU A 59 -15.06 -10.54 -2.04
C LEU A 59 -13.88 -11.46 -2.36
N LEU A 60 -13.72 -12.58 -1.65
CA LEU A 60 -12.68 -13.55 -1.92
C LEU A 60 -12.83 -14.20 -3.29
N LYS A 61 -14.06 -14.60 -3.67
CA LYS A 61 -14.35 -15.19 -4.99
C LYS A 61 -13.99 -14.22 -6.12
N ARG A 62 -14.48 -12.99 -6.03
CA ARG A 62 -14.16 -11.93 -6.99
C ARG A 62 -12.66 -11.65 -7.06
N ASN A 63 -11.99 -11.48 -5.92
CA ASN A 63 -10.56 -11.17 -5.88
C ASN A 63 -9.72 -12.29 -6.50
N ARG A 64 -10.05 -13.56 -6.23
CA ARG A 64 -9.35 -14.70 -6.85
C ARG A 64 -9.44 -14.67 -8.37
N ILE A 65 -10.63 -14.37 -8.92
CA ILE A 65 -10.83 -14.27 -10.37
C ILE A 65 -10.08 -13.06 -10.93
N HIS A 66 -10.24 -11.89 -10.30
CA HIS A 66 -9.62 -10.64 -10.75
C HIS A 66 -8.09 -10.71 -10.73
N PHE A 67 -7.48 -11.14 -9.62
CA PHE A 67 -6.02 -11.29 -9.51
C PHE A 67 -5.51 -12.53 -10.26
N GLY A 68 -6.38 -13.48 -10.57
CA GLY A 68 -6.08 -14.66 -11.37
C GLY A 68 -6.12 -14.43 -12.88
N GLN A 69 -6.44 -13.23 -13.37
CA GLN A 69 -6.56 -12.92 -14.81
C GLN A 69 -5.28 -13.20 -15.61
N ALA A 70 -4.11 -13.16 -14.97
CA ALA A 70 -2.84 -13.49 -15.62
C ALA A 70 -2.64 -15.00 -15.81
N GLN A 71 -3.44 -15.86 -15.19
CA GLN A 71 -3.32 -17.30 -15.31
C GLN A 71 -3.53 -17.72 -16.77
N GLY A 72 -2.60 -18.52 -17.30
CA GLY A 72 -2.59 -18.94 -18.70
C GLY A 72 -1.86 -17.99 -19.64
N THR A 73 -1.46 -16.79 -19.18
CA THR A 73 -0.56 -15.91 -19.95
C THR A 73 0.87 -16.45 -19.94
N PRO A 74 1.72 -16.06 -20.92
CA PRO A 74 3.04 -16.65 -21.11
C PRO A 74 3.91 -16.82 -19.86
N PRO A 75 4.03 -15.84 -18.94
CA PRO A 75 4.87 -16.00 -17.73
C PRO A 75 4.36 -17.08 -16.77
N THR A 76 3.09 -17.49 -16.88
CA THR A 76 2.43 -18.43 -15.96
C THR A 76 2.33 -19.86 -16.50
N ILE A 77 2.86 -20.10 -17.70
CA ILE A 77 2.87 -21.43 -18.36
C ILE A 77 4.28 -21.81 -18.80
N SER A 78 4.48 -23.09 -19.13
CA SER A 78 5.76 -23.58 -19.65
C SER A 78 6.04 -22.97 -21.03
N PRO A 79 7.29 -22.62 -21.38
CA PRO A 79 8.53 -22.84 -20.61
C PRO A 79 8.89 -21.71 -19.62
N LEU A 80 8.23 -20.55 -19.69
CA LEU A 80 8.63 -19.37 -18.90
C LEU A 80 8.42 -19.56 -17.40
N ARG A 81 7.29 -20.17 -16.99
CA ARG A 81 7.01 -20.47 -15.58
C ARG A 81 8.12 -21.29 -14.93
N GLU A 82 8.69 -22.24 -15.65
CA GLU A 82 9.73 -23.14 -15.13
C GLU A 82 11.09 -22.45 -15.11
N LYS A 83 11.41 -21.73 -16.19
CA LYS A 83 12.74 -21.13 -16.37
C LYS A 83 12.92 -19.82 -15.61
N ILE A 84 11.92 -18.95 -15.60
CA ILE A 84 11.94 -17.68 -14.83
C ILE A 84 11.57 -17.94 -13.38
N ASN A 85 10.66 -18.90 -13.12
CA ASN A 85 10.04 -19.16 -11.81
C ASN A 85 9.16 -17.99 -11.31
N TRP A 86 8.45 -18.22 -10.20
CA TRP A 86 7.57 -17.20 -9.60
C TRP A 86 8.33 -16.00 -9.03
N SER A 87 9.52 -16.22 -8.46
CA SER A 87 10.33 -15.16 -7.84
C SER A 87 11.22 -14.41 -8.82
N ALA A 88 11.26 -14.83 -10.10
CA ALA A 88 12.18 -14.34 -11.12
C ALA A 88 13.66 -14.34 -10.66
N SER A 89 14.03 -15.27 -9.77
CA SER A 89 15.37 -15.33 -9.14
C SER A 89 16.20 -16.50 -9.64
N THR A 90 16.02 -16.87 -10.90
CA THR A 90 16.75 -17.97 -11.54
C THR A 90 17.91 -17.47 -12.38
N TYR A 91 18.83 -18.37 -12.69
CA TYR A 91 19.92 -18.10 -13.63
C TYR A 91 19.41 -17.62 -15.00
N GLU A 92 18.32 -18.20 -15.51
CA GLU A 92 17.72 -17.78 -16.78
C GLU A 92 17.14 -16.36 -16.71
N SER A 93 16.59 -15.96 -15.55
CA SER A 93 16.12 -14.59 -15.33
C SER A 93 17.27 -13.59 -15.47
N GLU A 94 18.42 -13.86 -14.85
CA GLU A 94 19.59 -12.98 -14.98
C GLU A 94 20.14 -12.97 -16.42
N ARG A 95 20.13 -14.11 -17.12
CA ARG A 95 20.53 -14.16 -18.54
C ARG A 95 19.65 -13.31 -19.44
N ILE A 96 18.33 -13.33 -19.23
CA ILE A 96 17.39 -12.47 -19.95
C ILE A 96 17.74 -11.00 -19.70
N LEU A 97 18.02 -10.62 -18.44
CA LEU A 97 18.38 -9.25 -18.08
C LEU A 97 19.72 -8.80 -18.67
N VAL A 98 20.76 -9.62 -18.63
CA VAL A 98 22.14 -9.24 -19.01
C VAL A 98 22.40 -9.43 -20.50
N ALA A 99 22.15 -10.65 -20.99
CA ALA A 99 22.52 -11.05 -22.34
C ALA A 99 21.40 -10.76 -23.36
N GLY A 100 20.16 -10.58 -22.91
CA GLY A 100 18.99 -10.55 -23.80
C GLY A 100 18.79 -11.88 -24.54
N GLU A 101 19.43 -12.96 -24.06
CA GLU A 101 19.36 -14.27 -24.68
C GLU A 101 18.02 -14.93 -24.36
N ASN A 102 17.37 -15.42 -25.40
CA ASN A 102 16.07 -16.06 -25.28
C ASN A 102 16.22 -17.48 -24.72
N ILE A 103 15.38 -17.78 -23.73
CA ILE A 103 14.90 -19.13 -23.44
C ILE A 103 14.60 -19.85 -24.77
N ASP A 104 15.08 -21.09 -24.93
CA ASP A 104 14.95 -21.90 -26.17
C ASP A 104 13.83 -21.44 -27.10
N SER A 105 14.25 -20.74 -28.16
CA SER A 105 13.38 -19.94 -29.02
C SER A 105 12.37 -20.77 -29.81
N THR A 106 12.48 -22.10 -29.82
CA THR A 106 11.55 -22.99 -30.53
C THR A 106 10.19 -23.10 -29.84
N MET A 107 10.15 -22.87 -28.52
CA MET A 107 8.95 -23.01 -27.69
C MET A 107 8.22 -21.68 -27.44
N LEU A 108 8.70 -20.58 -28.03
CA LEU A 108 8.17 -19.23 -27.84
C LEU A 108 7.60 -18.65 -29.14
N SER A 109 6.46 -18.01 -29.04
CA SER A 109 5.88 -17.15 -30.07
C SER A 109 6.75 -15.92 -30.34
N ALA A 110 6.51 -15.26 -31.48
CA ALA A 110 7.21 -14.03 -31.84
C ALA A 110 7.01 -12.90 -30.81
N ALA A 111 5.80 -12.78 -30.25
CA ALA A 111 5.48 -11.77 -29.24
C ALA A 111 6.22 -12.01 -27.92
N GLU A 112 6.31 -13.26 -27.48
CA GLU A 112 7.04 -13.63 -26.25
C GLU A 112 8.55 -13.36 -26.40
N LYS A 113 9.13 -13.67 -27.56
CA LYS A 113 10.54 -13.34 -27.85
C LYS A 113 10.79 -11.84 -27.81
N LEU A 114 9.89 -11.05 -28.40
CA LEU A 114 9.99 -9.60 -28.38
C LEU A 114 9.89 -9.06 -26.94
N MET A 115 8.96 -9.58 -26.15
CA MET A 115 8.81 -9.24 -24.74
C MET A 115 10.09 -9.54 -23.95
N LEU A 116 10.66 -10.75 -24.07
CA LEU A 116 11.92 -11.11 -23.40
C LEU A 116 13.09 -10.24 -23.85
N THR A 117 13.16 -9.88 -25.12
CA THR A 117 14.18 -8.96 -25.65
C THR A 117 14.10 -7.60 -24.95
N HIS A 118 12.89 -7.12 -24.67
CA HIS A 118 12.66 -5.86 -23.95
C HIS A 118 12.86 -5.94 -22.44
N PHE A 119 12.94 -7.14 -21.85
CA PHE A 119 13.33 -7.29 -20.45
C PHE A 119 14.82 -7.07 -20.22
N ARG A 120 15.63 -7.00 -21.29
CA ARG A 120 17.05 -6.68 -21.17
C ARG A 120 17.22 -5.37 -20.40
N ARG A 121 18.12 -5.41 -19.42
CA ARG A 121 18.47 -4.26 -18.59
C ARG A 121 19.06 -3.17 -19.49
N THR A 122 18.39 -2.02 -19.53
CA THR A 122 18.83 -0.84 -20.32
C THR A 122 19.66 0.16 -19.51
N THR A 123 19.60 0.06 -18.19
CA THR A 123 20.30 0.93 -17.24
C THR A 123 20.80 0.07 -16.10
N ASP A 124 22.01 0.36 -15.61
CA ASP A 124 22.43 -0.21 -14.34
C ASP A 124 21.41 0.21 -13.26
N LEU A 125 21.05 -0.74 -12.39
CA LEU A 125 20.21 -0.41 -11.26
C LEU A 125 21.02 0.54 -10.38
N ASP A 126 20.53 1.77 -10.22
CA ASP A 126 21.06 2.65 -9.17
C ASP A 126 20.97 1.87 -7.87
N THR A 127 22.12 1.65 -7.23
CA THR A 127 22.17 0.99 -5.94
C THR A 127 21.44 1.89 -4.96
N ILE A 128 20.15 1.61 -4.73
CA ILE A 128 19.41 2.24 -3.64
C ILE A 128 20.20 1.89 -2.39
N THR A 129 20.66 2.93 -1.69
CA THR A 129 21.47 2.73 -0.50
C THR A 129 20.64 1.92 0.50
N ALA A 130 21.21 0.84 1.02
CA ALA A 130 20.54 -0.06 1.96
C ALA A 130 20.36 0.56 3.37
N GLN A 131 20.33 1.88 3.45
CA GLN A 131 20.27 2.65 4.68
C GLN A 131 19.48 3.93 4.43
N ILE A 132 18.49 4.15 5.29
CA ILE A 132 17.74 5.39 5.43
C ILE A 132 18.43 6.24 6.49
N THR A 133 18.63 7.51 6.19
CA THR A 133 19.16 8.50 7.13
C THR A 133 18.03 9.10 7.97
N GLU A 134 18.38 9.66 9.13
CA GLU A 134 17.42 10.35 10.00
C GLU A 134 16.73 11.52 9.27
N ALA A 135 17.48 12.27 8.45
CA ALA A 135 16.94 13.39 7.68
C ALA A 135 15.89 12.94 6.64
N GLU A 136 16.13 11.81 5.96
CA GLU A 136 15.17 11.23 5.02
C GLU A 136 13.92 10.72 5.74
N TRP A 137 14.12 10.05 6.88
CA TRP A 137 13.03 9.57 7.72
C TRP A 137 12.15 10.73 8.21
N GLU A 138 12.75 11.78 8.76
CA GLU A 138 12.03 12.98 9.20
C GLU A 138 11.32 13.68 8.03
N GLY A 139 12.01 13.83 6.90
CA GLY A 139 11.46 14.44 5.69
C GLY A 139 10.20 13.71 5.25
N LYS A 140 10.24 12.38 5.27
CA LYS A 140 9.08 11.55 4.93
C LYS A 140 7.93 11.73 5.91
N MET A 141 8.20 11.69 7.21
CA MET A 141 7.17 11.83 8.23
C MET A 141 6.49 13.21 8.21
N LYS A 142 7.21 14.27 7.83
CA LYS A 142 6.65 15.63 7.66
C LYS A 142 5.60 15.68 6.55
N VAL A 143 5.87 15.03 5.41
CA VAL A 143 4.99 15.07 4.22
C VAL A 143 3.91 13.99 4.22
N TRP A 144 4.02 12.96 5.07
CA TRP A 144 3.06 11.86 5.10
C TRP A 144 1.67 12.37 5.50
N ASN A 145 0.68 12.21 4.61
CA ASN A 145 -0.70 12.56 4.90
C ASN A 145 -1.25 11.68 6.03
N GLU A 146 -1.74 12.28 7.11
CA GLU A 146 -2.31 11.56 8.26
C GLU A 146 -3.60 10.81 7.92
N ASN A 147 -4.33 11.25 6.90
CA ASN A 147 -5.50 10.53 6.39
C ASN A 147 -5.11 9.29 5.59
N THR A 148 -3.81 9.04 5.39
CA THR A 148 -3.35 7.75 4.89
C THR A 148 -3.70 6.72 5.94
N SER A 149 -4.64 5.84 5.64
CA SER A 149 -4.94 4.68 6.47
C SER A 149 -3.66 3.87 6.69
N THR A 150 -3.01 4.12 7.82
CA THR A 150 -2.06 3.18 8.38
C THR A 150 -2.82 2.08 9.04
N SER A 151 -2.22 0.91 9.11
CA SER A 151 -2.76 -0.21 9.87
C SER A 151 -3.46 0.09 11.18
N PRO A 152 -4.36 -0.82 11.61
CA PRO A 152 -4.68 -1.03 13.03
C PRO A 152 -3.46 -1.46 13.88
N SER A 153 -2.48 -0.56 14.10
CA SER A 153 -1.35 -0.77 15.01
C SER A 153 -1.58 -0.24 16.42
N GLY A 154 -2.74 0.41 16.64
CA GLY A 154 -2.96 1.31 17.77
C GLY A 154 -2.17 2.61 17.70
N MET A 155 -1.19 2.74 16.78
CA MET A 155 -0.32 3.91 16.66
C MET A 155 -0.61 4.69 15.38
N HIS A 156 -1.31 5.81 15.54
CA HIS A 156 -1.59 6.74 14.44
C HIS A 156 -0.30 7.43 13.95
N LEU A 157 -0.19 7.75 12.65
CA LEU A 157 0.91 8.55 12.06
C LEU A 157 1.22 9.84 12.84
N GLY A 158 0.19 10.40 13.49
CA GLY A 158 0.32 11.54 14.38
C GLY A 158 1.37 11.36 15.48
N HIS A 159 1.63 10.13 15.95
CA HIS A 159 2.68 9.86 16.93
C HIS A 159 4.08 10.10 16.34
N HIS A 160 4.37 9.58 15.15
CA HIS A 160 5.65 9.85 14.47
C HIS A 160 5.84 11.33 14.17
N LYS A 161 4.75 12.02 13.81
CA LYS A 161 4.79 13.47 13.61
C LYS A 161 5.00 14.25 14.91
N ALA A 162 4.40 13.82 16.01
CA ALA A 162 4.56 14.44 17.32
C ALA A 162 6.01 14.32 17.81
N ILE A 163 6.65 13.16 17.58
CA ILE A 163 8.07 12.94 17.88
C ILE A 163 8.95 13.99 17.19
N ILE A 164 8.63 14.40 15.96
CA ILE A 164 9.46 15.36 15.19
C ILE A 164 9.19 16.82 15.61
N LYS A 165 8.11 17.10 16.33
CA LYS A 165 7.78 18.47 16.73
C LYS A 165 8.76 18.97 17.80
N PRO A 166 9.12 20.27 17.79
CA PRO A 166 9.88 20.87 18.88
C PRO A 166 9.09 20.78 20.18
N PHE A 167 9.73 20.34 21.25
CA PHE A 167 9.19 20.43 22.61
C PHE A 167 9.76 21.67 23.29
N PRO A 168 8.92 22.55 23.87
CA PRO A 168 9.41 23.69 24.63
C PRO A 168 10.13 23.20 25.88
N VAL A 169 11.36 23.68 26.08
CA VAL A 169 12.10 23.48 27.33
C VAL A 169 11.69 24.60 28.29
N PRO A 170 11.30 24.29 29.55
CA PRO A 170 11.02 25.32 30.54
C PRO A 170 12.23 26.24 30.75
N GLU A 171 12.01 27.55 30.87
CA GLU A 171 13.09 28.53 31.05
C GLU A 171 13.93 28.28 32.33
N ASN A 172 13.33 27.62 33.32
CA ASN A 172 13.93 27.25 34.60
C ASN A 172 14.55 25.84 34.60
N TYR A 173 14.83 25.26 33.43
CA TYR A 173 15.48 23.96 33.34
C TYR A 173 16.97 24.06 33.70
N ASP A 174 17.35 23.49 34.85
CA ASP A 174 18.74 23.43 35.30
C ASP A 174 19.50 22.29 34.59
N TYR A 175 20.51 22.64 33.81
CA TYR A 175 21.34 21.67 33.09
C TYR A 175 22.31 20.92 34.00
N GLU A 176 22.59 21.41 35.20
CA GLU A 176 23.60 20.86 36.12
C GLU A 176 22.99 20.00 37.25
N ASP A 177 21.66 19.94 37.39
CA ASP A 177 20.98 19.13 38.41
C ASP A 177 21.08 17.62 38.10
N PRO A 178 21.69 16.79 38.98
CA PRO A 178 21.78 15.34 38.80
C PRO A 178 20.42 14.60 38.90
N ASN A 179 19.40 15.22 39.51
CA ASN A 179 18.06 14.64 39.68
C ASN A 179 17.03 15.18 38.68
N LYS A 180 17.48 15.93 37.67
CA LYS A 180 16.58 16.50 36.66
C LYS A 180 15.83 15.39 35.90
N PRO A 181 14.53 15.58 35.58
CA PRO A 181 13.85 14.69 34.66
C PRO A 181 14.57 14.74 33.31
N PRO A 182 14.81 13.60 32.62
CA PRO A 182 15.48 13.60 31.34
C PRO A 182 14.75 14.55 30.37
N LEU A 183 15.51 15.36 29.63
CA LEU A 183 14.91 16.20 28.60
C LEU A 183 14.14 15.31 27.66
N CYS A 184 12.91 15.71 27.32
CA CYS A 184 12.12 15.04 26.29
C CYS A 184 12.88 14.91 24.96
N LYS A 185 13.93 15.74 24.75
CA LYS A 185 14.83 15.68 23.60
C LYS A 185 15.65 14.39 23.53
N ASP A 186 16.16 13.88 24.65
CA ASP A 186 17.02 12.69 24.65
C ASP A 186 16.17 11.45 24.40
N LEU A 187 15.05 11.31 25.13
CA LEU A 187 14.05 10.27 24.89
C LEU A 187 13.52 10.27 23.44
N ARG A 188 13.28 11.45 22.88
CA ARG A 188 12.87 11.60 21.48
C ARG A 188 13.94 11.08 20.52
N ASN A 189 15.20 11.46 20.74
CA ASN A 189 16.29 11.01 19.88
C ASN A 189 16.42 9.48 19.96
N ASP A 190 16.33 8.88 21.14
CA ASP A 190 16.36 7.43 21.32
C ASP A 190 15.22 6.73 20.58
N LEU A 191 14.00 7.28 20.61
CA LEU A 191 12.85 6.76 19.87
C LEU A 191 13.06 6.82 18.35
N VAL A 192 13.57 7.94 17.84
CA VAL A 192 13.88 8.09 16.40
C VAL A 192 14.96 7.11 15.98
N GLN A 193 16.05 7.01 16.76
CA GLN A 193 17.15 6.09 16.47
C GLN A 193 16.69 4.64 16.51
N GLY A 194 15.89 4.23 17.50
CA GLY A 194 15.32 2.89 17.56
C GLY A 194 14.47 2.55 16.33
N GLN A 195 13.63 3.48 15.88
CA GLN A 195 12.83 3.30 14.65
C GLN A 195 13.72 3.17 13.42
N LEU A 196 14.72 4.03 13.30
CA LEU A 196 15.64 4.02 12.17
C LEU A 196 16.47 2.72 12.12
N GLN A 197 16.94 2.25 13.28
CA GLN A 197 17.69 1.00 13.41
C GLN A 197 16.84 -0.20 12.98
N LEU A 198 15.57 -0.29 13.39
CA LEU A 198 14.68 -1.38 12.99
C LEU A 198 14.47 -1.43 11.48
N VAL A 199 14.23 -0.26 10.86
CA VAL A 199 14.03 -0.16 9.41
C VAL A 199 15.31 -0.49 8.66
N ASN A 200 16.45 0.06 9.07
CA ASN A 200 17.74 -0.19 8.44
C ASN A 200 18.20 -1.64 8.61
N TYR A 201 17.90 -2.27 9.75
CA TYR A 201 18.15 -3.70 9.95
C TYR A 201 17.39 -4.53 8.92
N ALA A 202 16.10 -4.25 8.72
CA ALA A 202 15.30 -4.97 7.74
C ALA A 202 15.80 -4.78 6.30
N ILE A 203 16.15 -3.54 5.91
CA ILE A 203 16.67 -3.25 4.58
C ILE A 203 18.00 -3.97 4.36
N LYS A 204 18.94 -3.84 5.30
CA LYS A 204 20.28 -4.40 5.19
C LYS A 204 20.29 -5.92 5.14
N HIS A 205 19.42 -6.57 5.92
CA HIS A 205 19.39 -8.02 6.04
C HIS A 205 18.28 -8.69 5.23
N SER A 206 17.53 -7.93 4.41
CA SER A 206 16.31 -8.43 3.74
C SER A 206 15.36 -9.14 4.72
N TYR A 207 15.31 -8.65 5.97
CA TYR A 207 14.54 -9.26 7.04
C TYR A 207 13.10 -8.74 7.01
N CYS A 208 12.15 -9.65 6.87
CA CYS A 208 10.73 -9.34 7.00
C CYS A 208 10.29 -9.60 8.44
N TYR A 209 9.97 -8.54 9.18
CA TYR A 209 9.35 -8.69 10.50
C TYR A 209 8.03 -9.45 10.36
N ASN A 210 7.69 -10.33 11.32
CA ASN A 210 6.42 -11.05 11.34
C ASN A 210 5.22 -10.11 11.12
N ARG A 211 5.31 -8.88 11.65
CA ARG A 211 4.39 -7.78 11.41
C ARG A 211 4.12 -7.47 9.94
N TRP A 212 5.14 -7.45 9.11
CA TRP A 212 5.05 -7.13 7.67
C TRP A 212 4.60 -8.30 6.81
N SER A 213 4.49 -9.50 7.38
CA SER A 213 4.03 -10.68 6.64
C SER A 213 2.53 -10.66 6.31
N LYS A 214 1.75 -9.79 6.97
CA LYS A 214 0.30 -9.68 6.79
C LYS A 214 -0.06 -8.36 6.11
N VAL A 215 -0.63 -8.45 4.91
CA VAL A 215 -1.17 -7.30 4.17
C VAL A 215 -2.66 -7.52 3.97
N ALA A 216 -3.52 -6.64 4.51
CA ALA A 216 -4.95 -6.66 4.24
C ALA A 216 -5.25 -5.68 3.09
N THR A 217 -5.41 -6.22 1.87
CA THR A 217 -5.82 -5.44 0.71
C THR A 217 -7.30 -5.66 0.45
N PHE A 218 -8.10 -4.60 0.55
CA PHE A 218 -9.52 -4.65 0.19
C PHE A 218 -9.71 -3.79 -1.08
N MET A 219 -10.03 -4.44 -2.20
CA MET A 219 -10.35 -3.78 -3.47
C MET A 219 -11.86 -3.75 -3.65
N ILE A 220 -12.47 -2.58 -3.43
CA ILE A 220 -13.90 -2.39 -3.63
C ILE A 220 -14.09 -1.33 -4.70
N GLN A 221 -14.98 -1.63 -5.64
CA GLN A 221 -15.38 -0.66 -6.63
C GLN A 221 -16.17 0.43 -5.92
N LYS A 222 -15.63 1.65 -5.92
CA LYS A 222 -16.35 2.80 -5.40
C LYS A 222 -17.39 3.21 -6.43
N GLU A 223 -18.62 3.44 -6.00
CA GLU A 223 -19.61 4.08 -6.87
C GLU A 223 -19.08 5.43 -7.37
N PRO A 224 -19.32 5.79 -8.64
CA PRO A 224 -19.02 7.11 -9.13
C PRO A 224 -19.87 8.12 -8.34
N THR A 225 -19.23 8.93 -7.49
CA THR A 225 -19.88 10.11 -6.93
C THR A 225 -20.35 10.98 -8.10
N PRO A 226 -21.63 11.40 -8.15
CA PRO A 226 -22.12 12.27 -9.21
C PRO A 226 -21.31 13.57 -9.17
N LYS A 227 -20.38 13.71 -10.10
CA LYS A 227 -19.69 14.97 -10.33
C LYS A 227 -20.63 15.82 -11.17
N TYR A 228 -21.17 16.88 -10.58
CA TYR A 228 -21.75 17.97 -11.36
C TYR A 228 -20.63 18.68 -12.12
N THR A 229 -20.23 18.14 -13.27
CA THR A 229 -19.63 18.87 -14.40
C THR A 229 -19.38 17.89 -15.54
N ASP A 230 -19.89 18.23 -16.72
CA ASP A 230 -19.67 17.55 -17.99
C ASP A 230 -18.17 17.42 -18.30
N SER A 231 -17.60 16.25 -18.00
CA SER A 231 -16.42 15.71 -18.68
C SER A 231 -16.31 14.23 -18.29
N GLU A 232 -16.10 13.38 -19.30
CA GLU A 232 -16.03 11.93 -19.21
C GLU A 232 -15.24 11.46 -17.97
N SER A 233 -15.96 10.83 -17.03
CA SER A 233 -15.39 10.41 -15.77
C SER A 233 -14.61 9.10 -15.94
N TYR A 234 -13.28 9.17 -15.85
CA TYR A 234 -12.46 8.01 -15.56
C TYR A 234 -12.89 7.38 -14.21
N THR A 235 -13.44 6.17 -14.27
CA THR A 235 -13.76 5.37 -13.08
C THR A 235 -12.46 4.78 -12.51
N SER A 236 -11.82 5.52 -11.61
CA SER A 236 -10.63 5.05 -10.88
C SER A 236 -11.07 4.06 -9.78
N MET A 237 -10.66 2.79 -9.90
CA MET A 237 -10.57 1.90 -8.74
C MET A 237 -9.44 2.42 -7.86
N LYS A 238 -9.75 2.75 -6.60
CA LYS A 238 -8.71 3.11 -5.63
C LYS A 238 -8.44 1.90 -4.75
N PRO A 239 -7.20 1.38 -4.70
CA PRO A 239 -6.84 0.40 -3.69
C PRO A 239 -6.95 1.05 -2.31
N ILE A 240 -7.77 0.46 -1.44
CA ILE A 240 -7.70 0.72 -0.01
C ILE A 240 -6.78 -0.37 0.54
N SER A 241 -5.49 -0.03 0.62
CA SER A 241 -4.52 -0.85 1.33
C SER A 241 -4.63 -0.50 2.81
N ILE A 242 -5.06 -1.46 3.62
CA ILE A 242 -4.91 -1.41 5.07
C ILE A 242 -3.81 -2.41 5.37
N SER A 243 -2.55 -2.01 5.23
CA SER A 243 -1.45 -2.82 5.74
C SER A 243 -1.67 -3.01 7.24
N SER A 244 -1.48 -4.20 7.81
CA SER A 244 -1.69 -4.45 9.25
C SER A 244 -0.36 -4.64 9.98
N TRP A 245 0.05 -3.66 10.75
CA TRP A 245 1.08 -3.53 11.75
C TRP A 245 0.62 -4.09 13.13
N GLU A 246 0.80 -5.39 13.39
CA GLU A 246 1.01 -5.98 14.74
C GLU A 246 2.45 -6.45 14.93
#